data_AF-A0A7S3F619-F1
#
_entry.id   AF-A0A7S3F619-F1
#
_cell.length_a   1.000
_cell.length_b   1.000
_cell.length_c   1.000
_cell.angle_alpha   90.00
_cell.angle_beta   90.00
_cell.angle_gamma   90.00
#
_symmetry.space_group_name_H-M   'P 1'
#
loop_
_entity.id
_entity.type
_entity.pdbx_description
1 polymer ?
#
loop_
_entity_poly.entity_id
_entity_poly.type
_entity_poly.pdbx_seq_one_letter_code
_entity_poly.pdbx_strand_id
1 'polypeptide(L)'
;DVAKPCVYQPSFGASRPSPSEAEPKLSADRQLERICGKRQRSGRVEFLVKWQNANGSSWEPARVIDKDAINEYEEKRRRRQLLQSKLQAEKEEQDLEATMERQVHRILAHRRFEGEKRYLVQWVGQSAASVSWE
;
A
#
# COMPACT_ATOMS: atom_id res chain seq x y z
N ASP A 1 60.87 -4.49 -55.38
CA ASP A 1 60.05 -4.63 -54.17
C ASP A 1 58.57 -4.48 -54.50
N VAL A 2 57.82 -5.59 -54.53
CA VAL A 2 56.39 -5.60 -54.82
C VAL A 2 55.64 -5.75 -53.50
N ALA A 3 55.10 -4.64 -53.00
CA ALA A 3 54.22 -4.64 -51.84
C ALA A 3 52.89 -5.34 -52.19
N LYS A 4 52.56 -6.40 -51.45
CA LYS A 4 51.27 -7.09 -51.55
C LYS A 4 50.17 -6.23 -50.92
N PRO A 5 48.97 -6.14 -51.51
CA PRO A 5 47.86 -5.40 -50.93
C PRO A 5 47.30 -6.17 -49.71
N CYS A 6 47.21 -5.47 -48.58
CA CYS A 6 46.52 -5.96 -47.38
C CYS A 6 45.01 -5.84 -47.61
N VAL A 7 44.36 -6.95 -47.97
CA VAL A 7 42.90 -7.00 -48.13
C VAL A 7 42.29 -7.03 -46.73
N TYR A 8 41.73 -5.89 -46.31
CA TYR A 8 40.86 -5.81 -45.14
C TYR A 8 39.57 -6.58 -45.43
N GLN A 9 39.38 -7.73 -44.78
CA GLN A 9 38.07 -8.37 -44.72
C GLN A 9 37.30 -7.78 -43.54
N PRO A 10 36.14 -7.11 -43.75
CA PRO A 10 35.25 -6.80 -42.65
C PRO A 10 34.54 -8.10 -42.27
N SER A 11 34.91 -8.69 -41.13
CA SER A 11 34.10 -9.75 -40.51
C SER A 11 32.79 -9.12 -40.04
N PHE A 12 31.76 -9.35 -40.85
CA PHE A 12 30.37 -9.03 -40.54
C PHE A 12 29.97 -9.60 -39.18
N GLY A 13 29.50 -8.70 -38.31
CA GLY A 13 28.38 -9.00 -37.42
C GLY A 13 28.66 -9.92 -36.24
N ALA A 14 29.56 -9.54 -35.34
CA ALA A 14 29.38 -9.91 -33.94
C ALA A 14 28.27 -9.01 -33.35
N SER A 15 27.01 -9.31 -33.67
CA SER A 15 25.87 -8.79 -32.92
C SER A 15 26.00 -9.31 -31.51
N ARG A 16 26.51 -8.44 -30.62
CA ARG A 16 26.43 -8.60 -29.18
C ARG A 16 24.98 -8.99 -28.85
N PRO A 17 24.71 -10.16 -28.27
CA PRO A 17 23.33 -10.53 -27.98
C PRO A 17 22.75 -9.46 -27.06
N SER A 18 21.69 -8.79 -27.54
CA SER A 18 20.90 -7.87 -26.74
C SER A 18 20.44 -8.59 -25.47
N PRO A 19 20.48 -7.95 -24.29
CA PRO A 19 20.08 -8.58 -23.02
C PRO A 19 18.55 -8.80 -22.91
N SER A 20 17.86 -8.88 -24.05
CA SER A 20 16.40 -9.02 -24.19
C SER A 20 15.96 -10.46 -24.48
N GLU A 21 16.87 -11.41 -24.70
CA GLU A 21 16.52 -12.73 -25.26
C GLU A 21 17.11 -13.92 -24.49
N ALA A 22 17.39 -13.73 -23.20
CA ALA A 22 17.44 -14.84 -22.26
C ALA A 22 16.24 -14.68 -21.32
N GLU A 23 15.08 -15.16 -21.75
CA GLU A 23 13.96 -15.43 -20.84
C GLU A 23 14.29 -16.77 -20.14
N PRO A 24 14.80 -16.79 -18.89
CA PRO A 24 14.68 -17.99 -18.10
C PRO A 24 13.18 -18.19 -17.90
N LYS A 25 12.57 -19.09 -18.67
CA LYS A 25 11.43 -19.86 -18.17
C LYS A 25 11.86 -20.29 -16.78
N LEU A 26 11.06 -19.95 -15.75
CA LEU A 26 11.27 -20.37 -14.35
C LEU A 26 12.03 -21.69 -14.38
N SER A 27 13.28 -21.71 -13.87
CA SER A 27 14.08 -22.94 -13.87
C SER A 27 13.14 -24.04 -13.38
N ALA A 28 12.89 -25.06 -14.21
CA ALA A 28 11.68 -25.90 -14.19
C ALA A 28 11.32 -26.53 -12.83
N ASP A 29 12.21 -26.41 -11.85
CA ASP A 29 12.12 -26.93 -10.48
C ASP A 29 11.61 -25.91 -9.43
N ARG A 30 11.39 -24.63 -9.78
CA ARG A 30 10.95 -23.60 -8.82
C ARG A 30 9.44 -23.37 -8.88
N GLN A 31 8.71 -23.93 -7.91
CA GLN A 31 7.26 -23.70 -7.76
C GLN A 31 6.96 -22.43 -6.96
N LEU A 32 6.08 -21.58 -7.50
CA LEU A 32 5.59 -20.37 -6.84
C LEU A 32 4.71 -20.75 -5.64
N GLU A 33 5.00 -20.20 -4.45
CA GLU A 33 4.15 -20.36 -3.26
C GLU A 33 3.12 -19.24 -3.21
N ARG A 34 3.60 -17.99 -3.24
CA ARG A 34 2.77 -16.81 -3.09
C ARG A 34 3.51 -15.55 -3.52
N ILE A 35 2.77 -14.58 -4.04
CA ILE A 35 3.26 -13.22 -4.23
C ILE A 35 3.10 -12.42 -2.92
N CYS A 36 4.21 -11.87 -2.43
CA CYS A 36 4.26 -11.12 -1.17
C CYS A 36 4.27 -9.60 -1.39
N GLY A 37 4.80 -9.13 -2.52
CA GLY A 37 5.04 -7.72 -2.78
C GLY A 37 4.96 -7.36 -4.25
N LYS A 38 4.75 -6.07 -4.53
CA LYS A 38 4.77 -5.47 -5.86
C LYS A 38 5.61 -4.20 -5.78
N ARG A 39 6.53 -4.02 -6.73
CA ARG A 39 7.29 -2.78 -6.91
C ARG A 39 7.35 -2.41 -8.39
N GLN A 40 7.61 -1.13 -8.65
CA GLN A 40 7.86 -0.64 -10.00
C GLN A 40 9.30 -0.16 -10.08
N ARG A 41 10.07 -0.72 -11.00
CA ARG A 41 11.47 -0.37 -11.23
C ARG A 41 11.69 -0.16 -12.72
N SER A 42 12.26 1.00 -13.10
CA SER A 42 12.56 1.34 -14.49
C SER A 42 11.36 1.16 -15.45
N GLY A 43 10.15 1.56 -15.00
CA GLY A 43 8.92 1.43 -15.78
C GLY A 43 8.33 0.02 -15.87
N ARG A 44 8.98 -0.99 -15.27
CA ARG A 44 8.50 -2.38 -15.27
C ARG A 44 7.97 -2.75 -13.89
N VAL A 45 6.91 -3.56 -13.88
CA VAL A 45 6.34 -4.11 -12.65
C VAL A 45 7.06 -5.41 -12.32
N GLU A 46 7.57 -5.49 -11.10
CA GLU A 46 8.18 -6.67 -10.51
C GLU A 46 7.38 -7.07 -9.28
N PHE A 47 7.29 -8.37 -9.05
CA PHE A 47 6.61 -8.95 -7.90
C PHE A 47 7.61 -9.74 -7.06
N LEU A 48 7.49 -9.60 -5.75
CA LEU A 48 8.26 -10.38 -4.79
C LEU A 48 7.58 -11.73 -4.62
N VAL A 49 8.22 -12.77 -5.15
CA VAL A 49 7.72 -14.14 -5.12
C VAL A 49 8.39 -14.88 -3.97
N LYS A 50 7.57 -15.54 -3.14
CA LYS A 50 8.02 -16.56 -2.21
C LYS A 50 7.93 -17.92 -2.90
N TRP A 51 9.00 -18.68 -2.83
CA TRP A 51 9.15 -19.97 -3.50
C TRP A 51 8.88 -21.11 -2.52
N GLN A 52 8.21 -22.18 -2.96
CA GLN A 52 7.91 -23.33 -2.09
C GLN A 52 9.19 -24.11 -1.72
N ASN A 53 10.07 -24.28 -2.70
CA ASN A 53 11.27 -25.12 -2.58
C ASN A 53 12.55 -24.31 -2.30
N ALA A 54 12.42 -23.03 -1.93
CA ALA A 54 13.56 -22.20 -1.57
C ALA A 54 13.24 -21.33 -0.36
N ASN A 55 14.18 -21.25 0.56
CA ASN A 55 14.05 -20.45 1.79
C ASN A 55 14.12 -18.92 1.55
N GLY A 56 14.09 -18.48 0.28
CA GLY A 56 14.28 -17.10 -0.12
C GLY A 56 13.09 -16.55 -0.91
N SER A 57 13.03 -15.23 -1.02
CA SER A 57 12.11 -14.53 -1.93
C SER A 57 12.91 -13.76 -2.97
N SER A 58 12.46 -13.76 -4.22
CA SER A 58 13.10 -13.00 -5.31
C SER A 58 12.11 -12.07 -6.00
N TRP A 59 12.65 -11.02 -6.63
CA TRP A 59 11.86 -10.08 -7.42
C TRP A 59 11.84 -10.55 -8.86
N GLU A 60 10.69 -11.05 -9.31
CA GLU A 60 10.50 -11.54 -10.67
C GLU A 60 9.63 -10.57 -11.48
N PRO A 61 9.89 -10.40 -12.78
CA PRO A 61 9.07 -9.55 -13.63
C PRO A 61 7.68 -10.18 -13.84
N ALA A 62 6.66 -9.34 -13.97
CA ALA A 62 5.27 -9.77 -14.15
C ALA A 62 5.04 -10.75 -15.32
N ARG A 63 5.89 -10.70 -16.36
CA ARG A 63 5.78 -11.55 -17.56
C ARG A 63 6.16 -13.02 -17.31
N VAL A 64 6.93 -13.30 -16.26
CA VAL A 64 7.44 -14.63 -15.92
C VAL A 64 6.53 -15.33 -14.90
N ILE A 65 5.66 -14.58 -14.22
CA ILE A 65 4.76 -15.08 -13.18
C ILE A 65 3.40 -15.41 -13.79
N ASP A 66 2.77 -16.46 -13.27
CA ASP A 66 1.41 -16.84 -13.65
C ASP A 66 0.42 -15.71 -13.38
N LYS A 67 -0.42 -15.43 -14.38
CA LYS A 67 -1.43 -14.37 -14.32
C LYS A 67 -2.42 -14.58 -13.18
N ASP A 68 -2.76 -15.82 -12.86
CA ASP A 68 -3.70 -16.14 -11.79
C ASP A 68 -3.13 -15.77 -10.41
N ALA A 69 -1.84 -16.05 -10.18
CA ALA A 69 -1.16 -15.65 -8.95
C ALA A 69 -1.08 -14.12 -8.81
N ILE A 70 -0.84 -13.41 -9.92
CA ILE A 70 -0.87 -11.94 -9.96
C ILE A 70 -2.28 -11.43 -9.63
N ASN A 71 -3.30 -11.98 -10.27
CA ASN A 71 -4.69 -11.57 -10.06
C ASN A 71 -5.11 -11.78 -8.61
N GLU A 72 -4.81 -12.95 -8.01
CA GLU A 72 -5.11 -13.21 -6.60
C GLU A 72 -4.46 -12.18 -5.67
N TYR A 73 -3.18 -11.86 -5.92
CA TYR A 73 -2.46 -10.85 -5.16
C TYR A 73 -3.09 -9.46 -5.30
N GLU A 74 -3.45 -9.05 -6.52
CA GLU A 74 -4.04 -7.75 -6.79
C GLU A 74 -5.45 -7.61 -6.18
N GLU A 75 -6.29 -8.64 -6.30
CA GLU A 75 -7.61 -8.67 -5.67
C GLU A 75 -7.49 -8.60 -4.15
N LYS A 76 -6.59 -9.41 -3.55
CA LYS A 76 -6.37 -9.39 -2.10
C LYS A 76 -5.82 -8.05 -1.61
N ARG A 77 -4.97 -7.39 -2.41
CA ARG A 77 -4.47 -6.04 -2.11
C ARG A 77 -5.59 -5.00 -2.20
N ARG A 78 -6.39 -5.03 -3.26
CA ARG A 78 -7.53 -4.13 -3.47
C ARG A 78 -8.56 -4.27 -2.35
N ARG A 79 -8.93 -5.51 -2.00
CA ARG A 79 -9.87 -5.79 -0.90
C ARG A 79 -9.38 -5.23 0.43
N ARG A 80 -8.08 -5.38 0.74
CA ARG A 80 -7.49 -4.79 1.96
C ARG A 80 -7.56 -3.27 1.96
N GLN A 81 -7.27 -2.63 0.83
CA GLN A 81 -7.37 -1.18 0.68
C GLN A 81 -8.81 -0.69 0.89
N LEU A 82 -9.79 -1.37 0.28
CA LEU A 82 -11.22 -1.04 0.45
C LEU A 82 -11.69 -1.23 1.89
N LEU A 83 -11.25 -2.31 2.55
CA LEU A 83 -11.61 -2.53 3.96
C LEU A 83 -11.01 -1.44 4.84
N GLN A 84 -9.74 -1.09 4.61
CA GLN A 84 -9.08 -0.02 5.36
C GLN A 84 -9.77 1.33 5.14
N SER A 85 -10.14 1.68 3.91
CA SER A 85 -10.85 2.94 3.64
C SER A 85 -12.24 2.96 4.28
N LYS A 86 -12.95 1.83 4.30
CA LYS A 86 -14.26 1.71 4.97
C LYS A 86 -14.14 1.90 6.47
N LEU A 87 -13.18 1.21 7.10
CA LEU A 87 -12.92 1.35 8.54
C LEU A 87 -12.52 2.79 8.90
N GLN A 88 -11.75 3.45 8.03
CA GLN A 88 -11.39 4.86 8.22
C GLN A 88 -12.61 5.77 8.13
N ALA A 89 -13.50 5.56 7.15
CA ALA A 89 -14.73 6.34 7.02
C ALA A 89 -15.69 6.13 8.21
N GLU A 90 -15.87 4.89 8.66
CA GLU A 90 -16.68 4.57 9.85
C GLU A 90 -16.11 5.22 11.11
N LYS A 91 -14.78 5.21 11.26
CA LYS A 91 -14.12 5.90 12.36
C LYS A 91 -14.31 7.42 12.28
N GLU A 92 -14.19 8.01 11.10
CA GLU A 92 -14.43 9.45 10.89
C GLU A 92 -15.88 9.84 11.21
N GLU A 93 -16.84 9.01 10.82
CA GLU A 93 -18.26 9.18 11.16
C GLU A 93 -18.48 9.09 12.68
N GLN A 94 -17.86 8.12 13.34
CA GLN A 94 -17.91 7.99 14.79
C GLN A 94 -17.23 9.17 15.51
N ASP A 95 -16.10 9.65 15.01
CA ASP A 95 -15.41 10.83 15.58
C ASP A 95 -16.25 12.10 15.38
N LEU A 96 -16.96 12.23 14.25
CA LEU A 96 -17.93 13.30 13.99
C LEU A 96 -19.14 13.20 14.92
N GLU A 97 -19.72 12.01 15.09
CA GLU A 97 -20.82 11.76 16.01
C GLU A 97 -20.41 12.09 17.45
N ALA A 98 -19.27 11.58 17.92
CA ALA A 98 -18.73 11.89 19.25
C ALA A 98 -18.43 13.40 19.43
N THR A 99 -18.09 14.11 18.35
CA THR A 99 -17.93 15.57 18.38
C THR A 99 -19.29 16.26 18.45
N MET A 100 -20.30 15.77 17.72
CA MET A 100 -21.67 16.28 17.74
C MET A 100 -22.43 15.95 19.04
N GLU A 101 -22.09 14.85 19.72
CA GLU A 101 -22.66 14.46 21.02
C GLU A 101 -22.24 15.40 22.17
N ARG A 102 -21.25 16.27 21.96
CA ARG A 102 -20.92 17.37 22.89
C ARG A 102 -21.86 18.58 22.73
N GLN A 103 -23.12 18.35 22.40
CA GLN A 103 -24.12 19.41 22.41
C GLN A 103 -24.60 19.67 23.84
N VAL A 104 -24.56 20.95 24.22
CA VAL A 104 -25.15 21.45 25.47
C VAL A 104 -26.65 21.20 25.43
N HIS A 105 -27.16 20.35 26.32
CA HIS A 105 -28.59 20.04 26.40
C HIS A 105 -29.39 21.24 26.91
N ARG A 106 -28.90 21.88 27.98
CA ARG A 106 -29.56 23.03 28.63
C ARG A 106 -28.58 23.76 29.56
N ILE A 107 -28.67 25.09 29.57
CA ILE A 107 -28.10 25.91 30.66
C ILE A 107 -29.07 25.82 31.84
N LEU A 108 -28.64 25.14 32.90
CA LEU A 108 -29.49 24.89 34.08
C LEU A 108 -29.54 26.10 35.00
N ALA A 109 -28.42 26.80 35.14
CA ALA A 109 -28.29 27.97 36.00
C ALA A 109 -27.12 28.85 35.56
N HIS A 110 -27.09 30.09 36.00
CA HIS A 110 -25.90 30.92 35.98
C HIS A 110 -25.74 31.62 37.32
N ARG A 111 -24.50 31.86 37.75
CA ARG A 111 -24.21 32.64 38.96
C ARG A 111 -23.10 33.65 38.70
N ARG A 112 -23.07 34.73 39.48
CA ARG A 112 -21.97 35.69 39.49
C ARG A 112 -21.12 35.45 40.73
N PHE A 113 -19.84 35.21 40.52
CA PHE A 113 -18.83 35.03 41.57
C PHE A 113 -17.63 35.90 41.20
N GLU A 114 -17.16 36.74 42.13
CA GLU A 114 -16.06 37.70 41.91
C GLU A 114 -16.21 38.58 40.64
N GLY A 115 -17.44 38.88 40.24
CA GLY A 115 -17.73 39.66 39.03
C GLY A 115 -17.79 38.86 37.73
N GLU A 116 -17.36 37.60 37.73
CA GLU A 116 -17.41 36.70 36.58
C GLU A 116 -18.72 35.90 36.53
N LYS A 117 -19.29 35.77 35.32
CA LYS A 117 -20.47 34.92 35.10
C LYS A 117 -20.01 33.48 34.89
N ARG A 118 -20.51 32.55 35.70
CA ARG A 118 -20.35 31.10 35.50
C ARG A 118 -21.68 30.46 35.13
N TYR A 119 -21.63 29.43 34.30
CA TYR A 119 -22.81 28.73 33.79
C TYR A 119 -22.76 27.26 34.23
N LEU A 120 -23.89 26.75 34.71
CA LEU A 120 -24.09 25.33 34.95
C LEU A 120 -24.69 24.71 33.70
N VAL A 121 -23.88 23.94 32.98
CA VAL A 121 -24.23 23.35 31.70
C VAL A 121 -24.49 21.85 31.89
N GLN A 122 -25.65 21.37 31.42
CA GLN A 122 -25.91 19.93 31.32
C GLN A 122 -25.57 19.46 29.91
N TRP A 123 -24.64 18.51 29.80
CA TRP A 123 -24.29 17.86 28.54
C TRP A 123 -25.26 16.71 28.24
N VAL A 124 -25.60 16.51 26.97
CA VAL A 124 -26.38 15.34 26.55
C VAL A 124 -25.54 14.06 26.80
N GLY A 125 -26.16 12.99 27.32
CA GLY A 125 -25.52 11.67 27.45
C GLY A 125 -24.73 11.39 28.74
N GLN A 126 -24.48 12.39 29.58
CA GLN A 126 -23.90 12.19 30.91
C GLN A 126 -24.98 12.13 31.99
N SER A 127 -24.98 11.07 32.82
CA SER A 127 -25.86 11.00 33.98
C SER A 127 -25.61 12.20 34.90
N ALA A 128 -26.65 12.66 35.59
CA ALA A 128 -26.68 13.87 36.40
C ALA A 128 -25.59 13.96 37.51
N ALA A 129 -24.84 12.87 37.74
CA ALA A 129 -23.76 12.79 38.73
C ALA A 129 -22.41 13.39 38.27
N SER A 130 -22.27 13.81 37.01
CA SER A 130 -20.98 14.32 36.45
C SER A 130 -20.97 15.83 36.16
N VAL A 131 -21.96 16.58 36.65
CA VAL A 131 -22.01 18.04 36.52
C VAL A 131 -20.92 18.67 37.40
N SER A 132 -19.76 18.96 36.81
CA SER A 132 -18.63 19.66 37.44
C SER A 132 -18.74 21.18 37.22
N TRP A 133 -18.35 21.96 38.22
CA TRP A 133 -18.31 23.42 38.16
C TRP A 133 -16.97 23.89 37.58
N GLU A 134 -17.00 24.61 36.46
CA GLU A 134 -15.90 25.44 35.95
C GLU A 134 -16.27 26.92 36.13
#